data_AF-A0A917PAY6-F1
#
_entry.id   AF-A0A917PAY6-F1
#
_cell.length_a   1.000
_cell.length_b   1.000
_cell.length_c   1.000
_cell.angle_alpha   90.00
_cell.angle_beta   90.00
_cell.angle_gamma   90.00
#
_symmetry.space_group_name_H-M   'P 1'
#
loop_
_entity.id
_entity.type
_entity.pdbx_description
1 polymer ?
#
loop_
_entity_poly.entity_id
_entity_poly.type
_entity_poly.pdbx_seq_one_letter_code
_entity_poly.pdbx_strand_id
1 'polypeptide(L)'
;MNNGRMKVAILIGFSLSFSGWALANTYGLDPKLAVTITTSTGKTVVVKGPKVDLDFDTWWRWKVSNVLKSPNEKFTAVLYHGRAIKYWSAAVFLVRPDGTVEELKNGEVRKIQWTEDGLYLVGTGDNTIRLWNLNGGVRQVTFPDIWASRVMGKTLCLNVGWYSPTTGRLSRTSEIHLAVPSLTQISDKDTDGNATCEARP
;
A
#
# COMPACT_ATOMS: atom_id res chain seq x y z
N MET A 1 -85.53 32.48 -5.18
CA MET A 1 -84.53 32.45 -4.09
C MET A 1 -83.97 31.04 -3.96
N ASN A 2 -82.79 30.77 -4.53
CA ASN A 2 -81.76 29.97 -3.87
C ASN A 2 -80.47 30.08 -4.67
N ASN A 3 -79.48 30.77 -4.09
CA ASN A 3 -78.15 30.97 -4.66
C ASN A 3 -77.31 29.71 -4.42
N GLY A 4 -77.15 28.87 -5.45
CA GLY A 4 -76.22 27.75 -5.45
C GLY A 4 -74.78 28.24 -5.62
N ARG A 5 -74.03 28.32 -4.51
CA ARG A 5 -72.61 28.70 -4.50
C ARG A 5 -71.76 27.66 -5.25
N MET A 6 -71.04 28.11 -6.28
CA MET A 6 -69.94 27.38 -6.91
C MET A 6 -68.78 27.27 -5.91
N LYS A 7 -68.35 26.05 -5.56
CA LYS A 7 -67.11 25.83 -4.80
C LYS A 7 -65.98 25.56 -5.79
N VAL A 8 -65.12 26.54 -6.00
CA VAL A 8 -63.85 26.38 -6.73
C VAL A 8 -62.82 25.86 -5.71
N ALA A 9 -62.35 24.63 -5.91
CA ALA A 9 -61.20 24.11 -5.17
C ALA A 9 -59.93 24.43 -5.95
N ILE A 10 -59.14 25.39 -5.45
CA ILE A 10 -57.80 25.67 -5.98
C ILE A 10 -56.85 24.67 -5.33
N LEU A 11 -56.47 23.62 -6.08
CA LEU A 11 -55.34 22.77 -5.71
C LEU A 11 -54.05 23.56 -5.97
N ILE A 12 -53.48 24.13 -4.92
CA ILE A 12 -52.11 24.67 -4.95
C ILE A 12 -51.18 23.45 -4.88
N GLY A 13 -50.80 22.94 -6.04
CA GLY A 13 -49.75 21.93 -6.14
C GLY A 13 -48.42 22.57 -5.76
N PHE A 14 -47.96 22.34 -4.52
CA PHE A 14 -46.56 22.59 -4.16
C PHE A 14 -45.71 21.53 -4.85
N SER A 15 -45.11 21.87 -6.00
CA SER A 15 -44.01 21.10 -6.54
C SER A 15 -42.81 21.32 -5.62
N LEU A 16 -42.54 20.37 -4.72
CA LEU A 16 -41.25 20.27 -4.05
C LEU A 16 -40.23 19.81 -5.10
N SER A 17 -39.65 20.78 -5.81
CA SER A 17 -38.43 20.55 -6.57
C SER A 17 -37.30 20.31 -5.56
N PHE A 18 -37.07 19.05 -5.21
CA PHE A 18 -35.78 18.64 -4.66
C PHE A 18 -34.75 18.88 -5.76
N SER A 19 -34.06 20.02 -5.71
CA SER A 19 -32.71 20.11 -6.27
C SER A 19 -31.80 19.28 -5.37
N GLY A 20 -31.97 17.96 -5.46
CA GLY A 20 -31.00 17.02 -4.96
C GLY A 20 -29.72 17.28 -5.74
N TRP A 21 -28.79 18.03 -5.16
CA TRP A 21 -27.39 17.90 -5.50
C TRP A 21 -26.99 16.49 -5.07
N ALA A 22 -27.36 15.50 -5.86
CA ALA A 22 -26.62 14.25 -5.87
C ALA A 22 -25.24 14.64 -6.40
N LEU A 23 -24.31 14.88 -5.48
CA LEU A 23 -22.90 14.74 -5.82
C LEU A 23 -22.76 13.29 -6.28
N ALA A 24 -22.83 13.09 -7.59
CA ALA A 24 -22.48 11.83 -8.19
C ALA A 24 -20.99 11.70 -7.94
N ASN A 25 -20.59 11.09 -6.81
CA ASN A 25 -19.19 10.83 -6.50
C ASN A 25 -18.56 10.20 -7.74
N THR A 26 -17.70 10.96 -8.42
CA THR A 26 -17.02 10.51 -9.64
C THR A 26 -15.88 9.58 -9.24
N TYR A 27 -16.22 8.44 -8.63
CA TYR A 27 -15.25 7.45 -8.18
C TYR A 27 -14.69 6.68 -9.39
N GLY A 28 -13.42 6.91 -9.72
CA GLY A 28 -12.84 6.46 -10.97
C GLY A 28 -11.32 6.42 -10.98
N LEU A 29 -10.75 6.14 -12.14
CA LEU A 29 -9.29 6.23 -12.34
C LEU A 29 -8.93 7.66 -12.68
N ASP A 30 -7.97 8.25 -11.96
CA ASP A 30 -7.40 9.55 -12.29
C ASP A 30 -6.27 9.37 -13.33
N PRO A 31 -6.41 9.89 -14.56
CA PRO A 31 -5.36 9.81 -15.57
C PRO A 31 -4.01 10.39 -15.11
N LYS A 32 -4.00 11.31 -14.14
CA LYS A 32 -2.77 11.91 -13.59
C LYS A 32 -1.97 10.95 -12.71
N LEU A 33 -2.57 9.84 -12.27
CA LEU A 33 -1.91 8.78 -11.51
C LEU A 33 -1.25 7.72 -12.41
N ALA A 34 -1.46 7.80 -13.73
CA ALA A 34 -0.90 6.84 -14.66
C ALA A 34 0.63 6.94 -14.70
N VAL A 35 1.31 5.80 -14.50
CA VAL A 35 2.76 5.66 -14.60
C VAL A 35 3.09 4.65 -15.69
N THR A 36 3.91 5.06 -16.65
CA THR A 36 4.43 4.16 -17.69
C THR A 36 5.71 3.49 -17.20
N ILE A 37 5.73 2.16 -17.22
CA ILE A 37 6.85 1.33 -16.79
C ILE A 37 7.27 0.41 -17.93
N THR A 38 8.56 0.39 -18.22
CA THR A 38 9.16 -0.62 -19.10
C THR A 38 9.73 -1.74 -18.25
N THR A 39 9.22 -2.96 -18.42
CA THR A 39 9.70 -4.17 -17.74
C THR A 39 11.11 -4.53 -18.18
N SER A 40 11.77 -5.42 -17.45
CA SER A 40 13.06 -6.02 -17.87
C SER A 40 12.97 -6.80 -19.19
N THR A 41 11.78 -7.26 -19.57
CA THR A 41 11.52 -7.92 -20.85
C THR A 41 11.30 -6.93 -22.01
N GLY A 42 11.38 -5.61 -21.74
CA GLY A 42 11.16 -4.56 -22.74
C GLY A 42 9.69 -4.23 -23.00
N LYS A 43 8.75 -4.86 -22.27
CA LYS A 43 7.32 -4.59 -22.40
C LYS A 43 6.95 -3.29 -21.68
N THR A 44 6.25 -2.41 -22.38
CA THR A 44 5.70 -1.18 -21.80
C THR A 44 4.33 -1.42 -21.19
N VAL A 45 4.15 -1.02 -19.94
CA VAL A 45 2.93 -1.22 -19.15
C VAL A 45 2.53 0.11 -18.51
N VAL A 46 1.23 0.41 -18.47
CA VAL A 46 0.70 1.60 -17.79
C VAL A 46 0.01 1.17 -16.50
N VAL A 47 0.56 1.58 -15.36
CA VAL A 47 -0.05 1.43 -14.04
C VAL A 47 -0.97 2.61 -13.81
N LYS A 48 -2.29 2.37 -13.80
CA LYS A 48 -3.30 3.44 -13.70
C LYS A 48 -3.51 3.98 -12.28
N GLY A 49 -2.95 3.30 -11.28
CA GLY A 49 -3.16 3.61 -9.86
C GLY A 49 -4.52 3.13 -9.33
N PRO A 50 -4.83 3.48 -8.07
CA PRO A 50 -6.08 3.11 -7.43
C PRO A 50 -7.26 3.90 -7.99
N LYS A 51 -8.47 3.39 -7.74
CA LYS A 51 -9.68 4.18 -7.96
C LYS A 51 -9.82 5.20 -6.84
N VAL A 52 -10.09 6.44 -7.20
CA VAL A 52 -10.12 7.60 -6.31
C VAL A 52 -11.37 8.42 -6.59
N ASP A 53 -11.74 9.25 -5.62
CA ASP A 53 -12.74 10.29 -5.83
C ASP A 53 -12.11 11.45 -6.63
N LEU A 54 -12.68 11.78 -7.79
CA LEU A 54 -12.11 12.78 -8.71
C LEU A 54 -12.56 14.21 -8.39
N ASP A 55 -13.57 14.40 -7.55
CA ASP A 55 -14.17 15.71 -7.27
C ASP A 55 -13.39 16.52 -6.20
N PHE A 56 -12.50 15.89 -5.43
CA PHE A 56 -11.72 16.59 -4.38
C PHE A 56 -10.57 17.44 -4.94
N ASP A 57 -10.53 18.72 -4.54
CA ASP A 57 -9.58 19.73 -5.05
C ASP A 57 -8.25 19.86 -4.25
N THR A 58 -7.19 19.76 -5.04
CA THR A 58 -5.76 20.18 -4.98
C THR A 58 -4.81 20.04 -3.78
N TRP A 59 -5.18 19.97 -2.51
CA TRP A 59 -4.14 19.96 -1.44
C TRP A 59 -3.77 18.56 -0.89
N TRP A 60 -4.63 17.55 -1.05
CA TRP A 60 -4.34 16.14 -0.73
C TRP A 60 -4.88 15.14 -1.77
N ARG A 61 -4.80 15.49 -3.06
CA ARG A 61 -5.06 14.50 -4.12
C ARG A 61 -4.10 13.32 -4.00
N TRP A 62 -4.56 12.17 -4.47
CA TRP A 62 -3.67 11.04 -4.65
C TRP A 62 -2.51 11.43 -5.57
N LYS A 63 -1.34 10.87 -5.31
CA LYS A 63 -0.15 11.03 -6.14
C LYS A 63 0.76 9.82 -6.07
N VAL A 64 1.62 9.71 -7.07
CA VAL A 64 2.72 8.73 -7.09
C VAL A 64 3.78 9.21 -6.09
N SER A 65 4.12 8.36 -5.14
CA SER A 65 5.14 8.62 -4.13
C SER A 65 6.49 8.04 -4.56
N ASN A 66 6.46 6.77 -4.95
CA ASN A 66 7.66 6.01 -5.29
C ASN A 66 7.38 5.10 -6.47
N VAL A 67 8.37 4.97 -7.34
CA VAL A 67 8.45 3.94 -8.37
C VAL A 67 9.80 3.25 -8.20
N LEU A 68 9.80 2.01 -7.70
CA LEU A 68 11.01 1.29 -7.32
C LEU A 68 11.13 -0.02 -8.09
N LYS A 69 12.19 -0.16 -8.89
CA LYS A 69 12.56 -1.45 -9.48
C LYS A 69 13.19 -2.35 -8.40
N SER A 70 12.90 -3.64 -8.44
CA SER A 70 13.59 -4.61 -7.61
C SER A 70 15.06 -4.74 -8.07
N PRO A 71 16.01 -5.02 -7.16
CA PRO A 71 17.42 -5.21 -7.52
C PRO A 71 17.68 -6.32 -8.55
N ASN A 72 16.87 -7.38 -8.53
CA ASN A 72 16.92 -8.45 -9.52
C ASN A 72 16.23 -8.10 -10.86
N GLU A 73 15.77 -6.85 -11.02
CA GLU A 73 15.11 -6.29 -12.21
C GLU A 73 13.82 -6.97 -12.67
N LYS A 74 13.29 -7.93 -11.88
CA LYS A 74 12.07 -8.66 -12.26
C LYS A 74 10.80 -7.87 -11.97
N PHE A 75 10.80 -7.01 -10.96
CA PHE A 75 9.59 -6.37 -10.48
C PHE A 75 9.74 -4.85 -10.45
N THR A 76 8.62 -4.14 -10.51
CA THR A 76 8.56 -2.71 -10.19
C THR A 76 7.38 -2.46 -9.27
N ALA A 77 7.63 -1.84 -8.12
CA ALA A 77 6.58 -1.42 -7.19
C ALA A 77 6.27 0.07 -7.37
N VAL A 78 5.00 0.42 -7.40
CA VAL A 78 4.51 1.79 -7.46
C VAL A 78 3.69 2.05 -6.20
N LEU A 79 4.18 2.94 -5.34
CA LEU A 79 3.48 3.38 -4.15
C LEU A 79 2.72 4.67 -4.46
N TYR A 80 1.41 4.63 -4.28
CA TYR A 80 0.53 5.79 -4.30
C TYR A 80 0.17 6.18 -2.87
N HIS A 81 0.04 7.47 -2.61
CA HIS A 81 -0.59 7.97 -1.39
C HIS A 81 -1.55 9.08 -1.70
N GLY A 82 -2.55 9.24 -0.85
CA GLY A 82 -3.56 10.27 -0.96
C GLY A 82 -4.44 10.29 0.27
N ARG A 83 -5.68 10.72 0.06
CA ARG A 83 -6.72 10.77 1.09
C ARG A 83 -7.94 9.99 0.62
N ALA A 84 -8.46 9.12 1.46
CA ALA A 84 -9.80 8.57 1.30
C ALA A 84 -10.71 9.20 2.36
N ILE A 85 -11.59 10.13 1.92
CA ILE A 85 -12.65 10.85 2.65
C ILE A 85 -12.21 11.47 4.00
N LYS A 86 -11.86 10.64 4.99
CA LYS A 86 -11.50 11.03 6.36
C LYS A 86 -10.04 10.77 6.74
N TYR A 87 -9.31 9.87 6.06
CA TYR A 87 -7.98 9.44 6.48
C TYR A 87 -6.96 9.46 5.34
N TRP A 88 -5.68 9.43 5.71
CA TRP A 88 -4.60 9.13 4.78
C TRP A 88 -4.79 7.71 4.23
N SER A 89 -4.51 7.54 2.95
CA SER A 89 -4.57 6.25 2.27
C SER A 89 -3.36 6.05 1.37
N ALA A 90 -3.03 4.79 1.13
CA ALA A 90 -2.01 4.36 0.20
C ALA A 90 -2.35 3.03 -0.45
N ALA A 91 -1.82 2.86 -1.66
CA ALA A 91 -1.94 1.64 -2.43
C ALA A 91 -0.59 1.32 -3.07
N VAL A 92 -0.23 0.04 -3.10
CA VAL A 92 1.00 -0.43 -3.74
C VAL A 92 0.61 -1.30 -4.92
N PHE A 93 1.08 -0.95 -6.10
CA PHE A 93 0.91 -1.75 -7.31
C PHE A 93 2.22 -2.42 -7.68
N LEU A 94 2.17 -3.70 -8.01
CA LEU A 94 3.31 -4.48 -8.47
C LEU A 94 3.18 -4.76 -9.96
N VAL A 95 4.24 -4.43 -10.71
CA VAL A 95 4.42 -4.82 -12.11
C VAL A 95 5.35 -6.02 -12.16
N ARG A 96 4.89 -7.09 -12.80
CA ARG A 96 5.64 -8.34 -13.02
C ARG A 96 6.41 -8.32 -14.36
N PRO A 97 7.39 -9.24 -14.57
CA PRO A 97 8.16 -9.30 -15.82
C PRO A 97 7.31 -9.52 -17.08
N ASP A 98 6.19 -10.23 -16.94
CA ASP A 98 5.22 -10.50 -18.01
C ASP A 98 4.32 -9.29 -18.31
N GLY A 99 4.47 -8.20 -17.53
CA GLY A 99 3.69 -6.98 -17.61
C GLY A 99 2.33 -7.05 -16.93
N THR A 100 2.06 -8.10 -16.16
CA THR A 100 0.88 -8.16 -15.28
C THR A 100 1.03 -7.10 -14.19
N VAL A 101 -0.07 -6.39 -13.90
CA VAL A 101 -0.15 -5.39 -12.83
C VAL A 101 -1.12 -5.90 -11.77
N GLU A 102 -0.69 -5.97 -10.52
CA GLU A 102 -1.53 -6.36 -9.39
C GLU A 102 -1.46 -5.31 -8.27
N GLU A 103 -2.58 -5.00 -7.66
CA GLU A 103 -2.61 -4.22 -6.41
C GLU A 103 -2.24 -5.16 -5.26
N LEU A 104 -1.16 -4.84 -4.55
CA LEU A 104 -0.77 -5.59 -3.38
C LEU A 104 -1.79 -5.35 -2.28
N LYS A 105 -2.35 -6.45 -1.77
CA LYS A 105 -3.19 -6.43 -0.59
C LYS A 105 -2.45 -5.72 0.53
N ASN A 106 -3.22 -5.08 1.40
CA ASN A 106 -2.65 -4.42 2.57
C ASN A 106 -1.64 -3.31 2.16
N GLY A 107 -1.87 -2.58 1.06
CA GLY A 107 -0.98 -1.53 0.55
C GLY A 107 -0.91 -0.22 1.34
N GLU A 108 -1.62 -0.13 2.47
CA GLU A 108 -1.64 1.03 3.37
C GLU A 108 -0.31 1.17 4.14
N VAL A 109 0.73 1.66 3.45
CA VAL A 109 2.10 1.89 3.96
C VAL A 109 2.66 3.24 3.50
N ARG A 110 3.47 3.87 4.35
CA ARG A 110 4.09 5.18 4.08
C ARG A 110 5.33 5.07 3.21
N LYS A 111 6.04 3.96 3.30
CA LYS A 111 7.26 3.69 2.51
C LYS A 111 7.30 2.23 2.11
N ILE A 112 8.01 1.97 1.03
CA ILE A 112 8.32 0.63 0.54
C ILE A 112 9.82 0.52 0.27
N GLN A 113 10.39 -0.67 0.47
CA GLN A 113 11.80 -0.96 0.23
C GLN A 113 11.97 -2.42 -0.23
N TRP A 114 12.83 -2.63 -1.23
CA TRP A 114 13.20 -3.96 -1.68
C TRP A 114 14.29 -4.57 -0.81
N THR A 115 14.23 -5.89 -0.60
CA THR A 115 15.39 -6.67 -0.17
C THR A 115 16.42 -6.75 -1.31
N GLU A 116 17.69 -6.95 -0.96
CA GLU A 116 18.80 -6.99 -1.94
C GLU A 116 18.65 -8.13 -2.95
N ASP A 117 18.07 -9.26 -2.56
CA ASP A 117 17.75 -10.38 -3.46
C ASP A 117 16.59 -10.06 -4.44
N GLY A 118 15.87 -8.96 -4.20
CA GLY A 118 14.69 -8.53 -4.94
C GLY A 118 13.52 -9.51 -4.88
N LEU A 119 13.49 -10.43 -3.93
CA LEU A 119 12.41 -11.42 -3.76
C LEU A 119 11.31 -10.91 -2.83
N TYR A 120 11.61 -9.92 -1.99
CA TYR A 120 10.69 -9.38 -1.01
C TYR A 120 10.57 -7.87 -1.10
N LEU A 121 9.35 -7.40 -0.86
CA LEU A 121 9.05 -5.99 -0.65
C LEU A 121 8.66 -5.79 0.81
N VAL A 122 9.29 -4.84 1.48
CA VAL A 122 8.96 -4.41 2.84
C VAL A 122 8.19 -3.10 2.75
N GLY A 123 7.07 -3.02 3.46
CA GLY A 123 6.27 -1.81 3.61
C GLY A 123 6.18 -1.37 5.06
N THR A 124 6.38 -0.09 5.32
CA THR A 124 6.28 0.47 6.67
C THR A 124 5.15 1.50 6.73
N GLY A 125 4.17 1.26 7.59
CA GLY A 125 3.11 2.19 7.95
C GLY A 125 3.34 2.78 9.35
N ASP A 126 2.37 3.55 9.84
CA ASP A 126 2.46 4.27 11.12
C ASP A 126 2.76 3.35 12.30
N ASN A 127 2.03 2.24 12.36
CA ASN A 127 2.05 1.27 13.44
C ASN A 127 2.06 -0.17 12.88
N THR A 128 2.47 -0.33 11.61
CA THR A 128 2.45 -1.64 10.94
C THR A 128 3.69 -1.83 10.09
N ILE A 129 4.17 -3.07 10.01
CA ILE A 129 5.17 -3.49 9.04
C ILE A 129 4.57 -4.61 8.20
N ARG A 130 4.84 -4.58 6.91
CA ARG A 130 4.28 -5.52 5.93
C ARG A 130 5.42 -6.10 5.12
N LEU A 131 5.32 -7.39 4.83
CA LEU A 131 6.28 -8.09 4.00
C LEU A 131 5.51 -8.83 2.92
N TRP A 132 5.84 -8.55 1.67
CA TRP A 132 5.33 -9.29 0.51
C TRP A 132 6.44 -10.16 -0.06
N ASN A 133 6.22 -11.48 -0.07
CA ASN A 133 7.05 -12.43 -0.79
C ASN A 133 6.52 -12.54 -2.22
N LEU A 134 7.39 -12.27 -3.18
CA LEU A 134 7.08 -12.20 -4.60
C LEU A 134 7.66 -13.36 -5.41
N ASN A 135 8.26 -14.33 -4.72
CA ASN A 135 8.72 -15.57 -5.34
C ASN A 135 7.52 -16.47 -5.69
N GLY A 136 7.16 -16.51 -6.97
CA GLY A 136 5.95 -17.17 -7.44
C GLY A 136 4.72 -16.26 -7.27
N GLY A 137 3.74 -16.71 -6.47
CA GLY A 137 2.56 -15.90 -6.13
C GLY A 137 2.82 -14.93 -4.98
N VAL A 138 2.06 -13.83 -4.89
CA VAL A 138 2.16 -12.89 -3.77
C VAL A 138 1.67 -13.55 -2.49
N ARG A 139 2.56 -13.69 -1.52
CA ARG A 139 2.23 -14.04 -0.13
C ARG A 139 2.59 -12.88 0.76
N GLN A 140 1.82 -12.65 1.82
CA GLN A 140 2.06 -11.51 2.69
C GLN A 140 1.91 -11.86 4.16
N VAL A 141 2.63 -11.12 4.99
CA VAL A 141 2.45 -11.07 6.43
C VAL A 141 2.40 -9.62 6.88
N THR A 142 1.60 -9.33 7.90
CA THR A 142 1.47 -8.01 8.50
C THR A 142 1.78 -8.14 9.98
N PHE A 143 2.62 -7.24 10.47
CA PHE A 143 3.01 -7.10 11.86
C PHE A 143 2.35 -5.81 12.39
N PRO A 144 1.18 -5.93 13.05
CA PRO A 144 0.51 -4.80 13.65
C PRO A 144 1.17 -4.38 14.97
N ASP A 145 0.77 -3.22 15.49
CA ASP A 145 1.07 -2.75 16.84
C ASP A 145 2.56 -2.69 17.20
N ILE A 146 3.35 -2.20 16.25
CA ILE A 146 4.79 -1.95 16.45
C ILE A 146 5.04 -1.01 17.64
N TRP A 147 4.14 -0.05 17.92
CA TRP A 147 4.24 0.81 19.10
C TRP A 147 4.16 0.02 20.41
N ALA A 148 3.30 -1.01 20.48
CA ALA A 148 3.18 -1.86 21.67
C ALA A 148 4.40 -2.76 21.85
N SER A 149 5.13 -3.07 20.76
CA SER A 149 6.35 -3.90 20.80
C SER A 149 7.57 -3.19 21.41
N ARG A 150 7.48 -1.90 21.74
CA ARG A 150 8.57 -1.07 22.32
C ARG A 150 9.86 -1.03 21.47
N VAL A 151 9.76 -1.30 20.17
CA VAL A 151 10.90 -1.26 19.22
C VAL A 151 11.06 0.10 18.54
N MET A 152 10.31 1.13 18.97
CA MET A 152 10.45 2.48 18.43
C MET A 152 11.89 2.98 18.63
N GLY A 153 12.49 3.50 17.55
CA GLY A 153 13.89 3.94 17.54
C GLY A 153 14.92 2.80 17.48
N LYS A 154 14.49 1.55 17.27
CA LYS A 154 15.38 0.40 17.03
C LYS A 154 15.47 0.08 15.55
N THR A 155 16.57 -0.59 15.17
CA THR A 155 16.73 -1.17 13.83
C THR A 155 15.97 -2.48 13.75
N LEU A 156 15.16 -2.64 12.70
CA LEU A 156 14.53 -3.92 12.38
C LEU A 156 15.42 -4.70 11.41
N CYS A 157 15.76 -5.94 11.76
CA CYS A 157 16.44 -6.83 10.82
C CYS A 157 15.44 -7.86 10.29
N LEU A 158 15.42 -8.02 8.96
CA LEU A 158 14.62 -9.02 8.27
C LEU A 158 15.56 -10.16 7.89
N ASN A 159 15.30 -11.38 8.37
CA ASN A 159 16.02 -12.56 7.94
C ASN A 159 15.17 -13.33 6.91
N VAL A 160 15.63 -13.30 5.65
CA VAL A 160 14.96 -13.94 4.51
C VAL A 160 15.57 -15.28 4.11
N GLY A 161 16.52 -15.80 4.89
CA GLY A 161 17.15 -17.10 4.71
C GLY A 161 17.56 -17.69 6.05
N TRP A 162 16.65 -18.40 6.71
CA TRP A 162 16.99 -19.11 7.95
C TRP A 162 17.51 -20.51 7.64
N TYR A 163 18.68 -20.86 8.15
CA TYR A 163 19.16 -22.25 8.14
C TYR A 163 18.62 -22.98 9.36
N SER A 164 17.99 -24.13 9.15
CA SER A 164 17.55 -24.96 10.26
C SER A 164 18.76 -25.47 11.05
N PRO A 165 18.88 -25.21 12.36
CA PRO A 165 20.01 -25.66 13.17
C PRO A 165 20.02 -27.17 13.35
N THR A 166 18.87 -27.83 13.14
CA THR A 166 18.72 -29.29 13.20
C THR A 166 19.02 -29.97 11.86
N THR A 167 18.78 -29.32 10.72
CA THR A 167 18.92 -29.97 9.40
C THR A 167 19.97 -29.34 8.48
N GLY A 168 20.50 -28.16 8.83
CA GLY A 168 21.45 -27.41 8.01
C GLY A 168 20.89 -26.93 6.66
N ARG A 169 19.59 -27.08 6.43
CA ARG A 169 18.94 -26.70 5.16
C ARG A 169 18.40 -25.28 5.23
N LEU A 170 18.50 -24.58 4.10
CA LEU A 170 17.78 -23.33 3.85
C LEU A 170 16.28 -23.56 4.05
N SER A 171 15.74 -22.96 5.10
CA SER A 171 14.31 -22.78 5.28
C SER A 171 13.86 -21.63 4.40
N ARG A 172 12.81 -21.89 3.62
CA ARG A 172 12.15 -20.86 2.79
C ARG A 172 11.11 -20.06 3.58
N THR A 173 11.28 -19.99 4.90
CA THR A 173 10.45 -19.17 5.80
C THR A 173 11.09 -17.80 5.93
N SER A 174 10.27 -16.76 5.81
CA SER A 174 10.71 -15.38 6.06
C SER A 174 10.39 -15.04 7.51
N GLU A 175 11.41 -14.67 8.28
CA GLU A 175 11.26 -14.33 9.69
C GLU A 175 11.72 -12.90 9.92
N ILE A 176 10.88 -12.13 10.63
CA ILE A 176 11.27 -10.79 11.10
C ILE A 176 11.79 -10.94 12.52
N HIS A 177 13.07 -10.68 12.71
CA HIS A 177 13.69 -10.66 14.04
C HIS A 177 13.81 -9.20 14.49
N LEU A 178 13.08 -8.87 15.55
CA LEU A 178 13.24 -7.58 16.21
C LEU A 178 14.57 -7.64 16.97
N ALA A 179 15.55 -6.81 16.62
CA ALA A 179 16.77 -6.65 17.41
C ALA A 179 16.41 -5.91 18.73
N VAL A 180 15.77 -6.63 19.64
CA VAL A 180 15.54 -6.21 21.02
C VAL A 180 16.70 -6.77 21.84
N PRO A 181 17.30 -6.01 22.78
CA PRO A 181 18.39 -6.51 23.62
C PRO A 181 18.11 -7.76 24.47
N SER A 182 16.94 -8.39 24.36
CA SER A 182 16.53 -9.55 25.17
C SER A 182 15.85 -10.68 24.40
N LEU A 183 15.93 -10.70 23.07
CA LEU A 183 15.57 -11.87 22.25
C LEU A 183 16.78 -12.21 21.39
N THR A 184 17.13 -13.49 21.34
CA THR A 184 18.43 -14.02 20.89
C THR A 184 18.98 -13.23 19.69
N GLN A 185 19.97 -12.43 20.02
CA GLN A 185 20.61 -11.45 19.16
C GLN A 185 21.30 -12.15 17.98
N ILE A 186 20.79 -11.96 16.76
CA ILE A 186 21.59 -12.14 15.54
C ILE A 186 22.05 -10.74 15.12
N SER A 187 23.01 -10.18 15.85
CA SER A 187 23.76 -9.00 15.41
C SER A 187 25.19 -9.16 15.86
N ASP A 188 26.14 -9.03 14.95
CA ASP A 188 27.45 -8.53 15.32
C ASP A 188 27.42 -7.00 15.23
N LYS A 189 28.19 -6.35 16.10
CA LYS A 189 28.47 -4.93 15.97
C LYS A 189 29.48 -4.76 14.82
N ASP A 190 29.33 -3.69 14.03
CA ASP A 190 30.45 -3.25 13.18
C ASP A 190 31.63 -2.79 14.04
N THR A 191 32.78 -2.55 13.41
CA THR A 191 34.00 -2.07 14.08
C THR A 191 33.82 -0.74 14.83
N ASP A 192 32.73 -0.03 14.55
CA ASP A 192 32.41 1.30 15.09
C ASP A 192 31.35 1.22 16.20
N GLY A 193 30.84 0.03 16.53
CA GLY A 193 29.89 -0.22 17.61
C GLY A 193 28.42 0.04 17.25
N ASN A 194 28.09 0.22 15.97
CA ASN A 194 26.72 0.41 15.51
C ASN A 194 25.98 -0.92 15.35
N ALA A 195 24.65 -0.87 15.48
CA ALA A 195 23.79 -2.02 15.22
C ALA A 195 23.67 -2.23 13.70
N THR A 196 24.41 -3.21 13.16
CA THR A 196 24.37 -3.57 11.74
C THR A 196 23.64 -4.89 11.52
N CYS A 197 22.80 -4.95 10.48
CA CYS A 197 22.16 -6.18 10.02
C CYS A 197 23.09 -6.90 9.02
N GLU A 198 24.37 -7.10 9.35
CA GLU A 198 25.28 -7.85 8.48
C GLU A 198 25.03 -9.35 8.62
N ALA A 199 24.63 -9.98 7.51
CA ALA A 199 24.61 -11.43 7.39
C ALA A 199 26.06 -11.91 7.27
N ARG A 200 26.52 -12.77 8.19
CA ARG A 200 27.75 -13.54 7.96
C ARG A 200 27.49 -14.60 6.86
N PRO A 201 28.52 -14.89 6.02
CA PRO A 201 28.42 -15.88 4.95
C PRO A 201 28.10 -17.29 5.44
#